data_AF-A0A8S3IEZ7-F1
#
_entry.id   AF-A0A8S3IEZ7-F1
#
_cell.length_a   1.000
_cell.length_b   1.000
_cell.length_c   1.000
_cell.angle_alpha   90.00
_cell.angle_beta   90.00
_cell.angle_gamma   90.00
#
_symmetry.space_group_name_H-M   'P 1'
#
loop_
_entity.id
_entity.type
_entity.pdbx_description
1 polymer ?
#
loop_
_entity_poly.entity_id
_entity_poly.type
_entity_poly.pdbx_seq_one_letter_code
_entity_poly.pdbx_strand_id
1 'polypeptide(L)'
;MNCLSTDIDTHFPVAGCLPKQPTGALQLLTKYPQYDGRQITIAVIDTGIDPLASGLQKTTTGQEKIIDLRDSTGSGDVDISTIVKLISNNNSEDRSI
;
A
#
# COMPACT_ATOMS: atom_id res chain seq x y z
N MET A 1 -47.61 -19.45 -2.72
CA MET A 1 -46.68 -18.30 -2.82
C MET A 1 -45.40 -18.66 -2.10
N ASN A 2 -44.33 -19.02 -2.81
CA ASN A 2 -43.01 -19.22 -2.21
C ASN A 2 -42.09 -18.11 -2.68
N CYS A 3 -41.93 -17.08 -1.85
CA CYS A 3 -40.88 -16.10 -1.99
C CYS A 3 -39.74 -16.53 -1.07
N LEU A 4 -38.82 -17.34 -1.59
CA LEU A 4 -37.55 -17.65 -0.96
C LEU A 4 -36.46 -17.05 -1.84
N SER A 5 -36.11 -15.79 -1.60
CA SER A 5 -34.89 -15.18 -2.13
C SER A 5 -34.03 -14.72 -0.96
N THR A 6 -33.37 -15.67 -0.31
CA THR A 6 -32.31 -15.41 0.66
C THR A 6 -30.99 -15.41 -0.08
N ASP A 7 -30.72 -14.38 -0.87
CA ASP A 7 -29.37 -14.04 -1.29
C ASP A 7 -29.30 -12.52 -1.34
N ILE A 8 -29.18 -11.90 -0.16
CA ILE A 8 -28.63 -10.55 -0.09
C ILE A 8 -27.17 -10.74 -0.48
N ASP A 9 -26.83 -10.37 -1.72
CA ASP A 9 -25.47 -10.44 -2.25
C ASP A 9 -24.61 -9.47 -1.42
N THR A 10 -24.02 -9.98 -0.34
CA THR A 10 -23.18 -9.21 0.60
C THR A 10 -21.81 -8.88 0.00
N HIS A 11 -21.57 -9.29 -1.25
CA HIS A 11 -20.30 -9.10 -1.93
C HIS A 11 -20.25 -7.71 -2.58
N PHE A 12 -19.35 -6.87 -2.08
CA PHE A 12 -19.08 -5.57 -2.70
C PHE A 12 -18.55 -5.77 -4.14
N PRO A 13 -19.03 -5.00 -5.13
CA PRO A 13 -18.64 -5.17 -6.53
C PRO A 13 -17.24 -4.58 -6.80
N VAL A 14 -16.19 -5.25 -6.31
CA VAL A 14 -14.77 -4.83 -6.42
C VAL A 14 -14.37 -4.58 -7.88
N ALA A 15 -14.97 -5.29 -8.83
CA ALA A 15 -14.73 -5.12 -10.27
C ALA A 15 -15.09 -3.71 -10.78
N GLY A 16 -16.01 -3.00 -10.11
CA GLY A 16 -16.42 -1.65 -10.46
C GLY A 16 -15.49 -0.54 -9.94
N CYS A 17 -14.63 -0.82 -8.96
CA CYS A 17 -13.75 0.20 -8.36
C CYS A 17 -12.63 0.66 -9.28
N LEU A 18 -12.22 -0.20 -10.22
CA LEU A 18 -11.17 0.11 -11.19
C LEU A 18 -11.69 -0.24 -12.59
N PRO A 19 -11.81 0.74 -13.51
CA PRO A 19 -12.44 0.55 -14.82
C PRO A 19 -11.57 -0.24 -15.81
N LYS A 20 -11.15 -1.46 -15.47
CA LYS A 20 -10.21 -2.29 -16.27
C LYS A 20 -10.81 -2.83 -17.57
N GLN A 21 -12.12 -3.09 -17.58
CA GLN A 21 -12.85 -3.52 -18.79
C GLN A 21 -13.05 -2.37 -19.79
N PRO A 22 -13.66 -1.23 -19.43
CA PRO A 22 -13.90 -0.14 -20.38
C PRO A 22 -12.61 0.55 -20.85
N THR A 23 -11.53 0.52 -20.07
CA THR A 23 -10.21 1.00 -20.53
C THR A 23 -9.47 0.02 -21.45
N GLY A 24 -9.99 -1.20 -21.64
CA GLY A 24 -9.33 -2.26 -22.41
C GLY A 24 -8.10 -2.88 -21.75
N ALA A 25 -7.74 -2.46 -20.53
CA ALA A 25 -6.58 -2.98 -19.81
C ALA A 25 -6.65 -4.51 -19.62
N LEU A 26 -7.84 -5.05 -19.34
CA LEU A 26 -8.03 -6.49 -19.20
C LEU A 26 -7.80 -7.22 -20.53
N GLN A 27 -8.29 -6.67 -21.64
CA GLN A 27 -8.14 -7.28 -22.97
C GLN A 27 -6.67 -7.27 -23.43
N LEU A 28 -5.94 -6.19 -23.13
CA LEU A 28 -4.51 -6.09 -23.39
C LEU A 28 -3.74 -7.20 -22.68
N LEU A 29 -4.00 -7.41 -21.39
CA LEU A 29 -3.35 -8.46 -20.59
C LEU A 29 -3.74 -9.87 -21.05
N THR A 30 -5.00 -10.10 -21.43
CA THR A 30 -5.42 -11.39 -22.01
C THR A 30 -4.65 -11.70 -23.30
N LYS A 31 -4.43 -10.71 -24.16
CA LYS A 31 -3.70 -10.88 -25.42
C LYS A 31 -2.19 -10.98 -25.22
N TYR A 32 -1.63 -10.24 -24.28
CA TYR A 32 -0.20 -10.19 -23.98
C TYR A 32 0.03 -10.39 -22.47
N PRO A 33 0.02 -11.63 -21.96
CA PRO A 33 0.06 -11.91 -20.52
C PRO A 33 1.33 -11.42 -19.80
N GLN A 34 2.40 -11.16 -20.54
CA GLN A 34 3.67 -10.67 -19.99
C GLN A 34 3.73 -9.13 -19.91
N TYR A 35 2.70 -8.42 -20.40
CA TYR A 35 2.67 -6.95 -20.44
C TYR A 35 1.97 -6.39 -19.20
N ASP A 36 2.26 -7.00 -18.05
CA ASP A 36 1.69 -6.70 -16.73
C ASP A 36 2.46 -5.60 -15.96
N GLY A 37 3.39 -4.92 -16.62
CA GLY A 37 4.19 -3.85 -16.05
C GLY A 37 5.47 -4.32 -15.35
N ARG A 38 5.82 -5.61 -15.40
CA ARG A 38 7.12 -6.08 -14.88
C ARG A 38 8.28 -5.29 -15.49
N GLN A 39 9.30 -4.98 -14.67
CA GLN A 39 10.47 -4.18 -15.03
C GLN A 39 10.19 -2.70 -15.35
N ILE A 40 8.94 -2.23 -15.17
CA ILE A 40 8.59 -0.82 -15.30
C ILE A 40 8.47 -0.20 -13.91
N THR A 41 9.11 0.95 -13.72
CA THR A 41 9.00 1.76 -12.50
C THR A 41 8.14 2.98 -12.79
N ILE A 42 7.20 3.29 -11.90
CA ILE A 42 6.28 4.42 -12.02
C ILE A 42 6.46 5.29 -10.77
N ALA A 43 6.57 6.61 -10.97
CA ALA A 43 6.46 7.58 -9.88
C ALA A 43 5.02 8.12 -9.83
N VAL A 44 4.44 8.17 -8.63
CA VAL A 44 3.12 8.76 -8.38
C VAL A 44 3.32 10.04 -7.59
N ILE A 45 2.92 11.17 -8.18
CA ILE A 45 2.96 12.49 -7.54
C ILE A 45 1.52 12.84 -7.17
N ASP A 46 1.16 12.57 -5.93
CA ASP A 46 -0.18 12.78 -5.36
C ASP A 46 -0.01 13.24 -3.89
N THR A 47 -1.13 13.41 -3.20
CA THR A 47 -1.21 13.72 -1.77
C THR A 47 -0.67 12.62 -0.85
N GLY A 48 -0.51 11.40 -1.37
CA GLY A 48 0.05 10.26 -0.64
C GLY A 48 -0.40 8.92 -1.20
N ILE A 49 0.05 7.84 -0.58
CA ILE A 49 -0.33 6.47 -0.89
C ILE A 49 -0.36 5.67 0.42
N ASP A 50 -1.26 4.71 0.55
CA ASP A 50 -1.26 3.75 1.67
C ASP A 50 -0.45 2.50 1.29
N PRO A 51 0.77 2.29 1.84
CA PRO A 51 1.59 1.14 1.51
C PRO A 51 1.03 -0.18 2.02
N LEU A 52 0.09 -0.16 2.99
CA LEU A 52 -0.50 -1.36 3.57
C LEU A 52 -1.74 -1.85 2.80
N ALA A 53 -2.18 -1.12 1.78
CA ALA A 53 -3.26 -1.57 0.91
C ALA A 53 -2.88 -2.91 0.25
N SER A 54 -3.81 -3.87 0.27
CA SER A 54 -3.57 -5.24 -0.21
C SER A 54 -3.13 -5.30 -1.68
N GLY A 55 -3.66 -4.41 -2.52
CA GLY A 55 -3.30 -4.29 -3.94
C GLY A 55 -1.93 -3.65 -4.21
N LEU A 56 -1.23 -3.20 -3.16
CA LEU A 56 0.07 -2.53 -3.23
C LEU A 56 1.21 -3.31 -2.56
N GLN A 57 0.96 -4.53 -2.07
CA GLN A 57 1.98 -5.34 -1.42
C GLN A 57 3.01 -5.88 -2.42
N LYS A 58 2.54 -6.70 -3.38
CA LYS A 58 3.41 -7.46 -4.28
C LYS A 58 3.12 -7.18 -5.75
N THR A 59 4.16 -7.27 -6.57
CA THR A 59 4.04 -7.36 -8.03
C THR A 59 3.58 -8.74 -8.47
N THR A 60 3.27 -8.91 -9.76
CA THR A 60 2.93 -10.21 -10.36
C THR A 60 4.10 -11.22 -10.33
N THR A 61 5.33 -10.75 -10.10
CA THR A 61 6.53 -11.59 -9.97
C THR A 61 6.94 -11.81 -8.50
N GLY A 62 6.12 -11.39 -7.54
CA GLY A 62 6.35 -11.60 -6.10
C GLY A 62 7.31 -10.61 -5.42
N GLN A 63 7.77 -9.59 -6.14
CA GLN A 63 8.63 -8.53 -5.59
C GLN A 63 7.79 -7.47 -4.86
N GLU A 64 8.40 -6.64 -4.00
CA GLU A 64 7.71 -5.49 -3.41
C GLU A 64 7.28 -4.52 -4.50
N LYS A 65 6.04 -4.00 -4.40
CA LYS A 65 5.52 -3.07 -5.41
C LYS A 65 5.93 -1.62 -5.16
N ILE A 66 6.12 -1.24 -3.90
CA ILE A 66 6.60 0.09 -3.48
C ILE A 66 8.07 -0.05 -3.10
N ILE A 67 8.93 0.72 -3.77
CA ILE A 67 10.38 0.72 -3.54
C ILE A 67 10.90 2.04 -2.94
N ASP A 68 10.12 3.12 -3.04
CA ASP A 68 10.41 4.41 -2.43
C ASP A 68 9.09 5.12 -2.10
N LEU A 69 9.08 5.90 -1.02
CA LEU A 69 7.97 6.71 -0.55
C LEU A 69 8.53 7.99 0.05
N ARG A 70 8.20 9.14 -0.54
CA ARG A 70 8.71 10.45 -0.10
C ARG A 70 7.59 11.45 0.07
N ASP A 71 7.63 12.15 1.20
CA ASP A 71 6.93 13.43 1.36
C ASP A 71 7.81 14.53 0.76
N SER A 72 7.34 15.17 -0.30
CA SER A 72 8.05 16.30 -0.92
C SER A 72 7.61 17.66 -0.38
N THR A 73 6.67 17.68 0.57
CA THR A 73 6.11 18.91 1.15
C THR A 73 6.89 19.40 2.38
N GLY A 74 7.65 18.51 3.03
CA GLY A 74 8.32 18.79 4.30
C GLY A 74 7.38 18.80 5.51
N SER A 75 6.12 18.39 5.34
CA SER A 75 5.12 18.42 6.42
C SER A 75 5.46 17.48 7.59
N GLY A 76 6.24 16.44 7.32
CA GLY A 76 6.74 15.48 8.31
C GLY A 76 8.15 15.76 8.84
N ASP A 77 8.76 16.90 8.51
CA ASP A 77 10.14 17.20 8.90
C ASP A 77 10.25 17.42 10.43
N VAL A 78 11.27 16.81 11.05
CA VAL A 78 11.57 16.96 12.47
C VAL A 78 13.02 17.37 12.64
N ASP A 79 13.24 18.49 13.32
CA ASP A 79 14.59 18.95 13.67
C ASP A 79 15.20 18.06 14.76
N ILE A 80 16.19 17.26 14.37
CA ILE A 80 16.97 16.38 15.24
C ILE A 80 18.39 16.92 15.50
N SER A 81 18.60 18.24 15.35
CA SER A 81 19.91 18.89 15.52
C SER A 81 20.45 18.86 16.95
N THR A 82 19.59 18.65 17.95
CA THR A 82 19.98 18.63 19.36
C THR A 82 20.71 17.33 19.70
N ILE A 83 21.99 17.43 20.07
CA ILE A 83 22.82 16.28 20.47
C ILE A 83 22.86 16.19 22.00
N VAL A 84 22.49 15.03 22.54
CA VAL A 84 22.49 14.76 23.98
C VAL A 84 23.40 13.57 24.29
N LYS A 85 24.15 13.63 25.40
CA LYS A 85 24.94 12.51 25.91
C LYS A 85 24.08 11.64 26.83
N LEU A 86 24.11 10.33 26.61
CA LEU A 86 23.45 9.37 27.48
C LEU A 86 24.21 9.28 28.81
N ILE A 87 23.56 9.60 29.92
CA ILE A 87 24.12 9.46 31.27
C ILE A 87 23.66 8.10 31.80
N SER A 88 24.58 7.15 31.95
CA SER A 88 24.30 5.89 32.64
C SER A 88 24.41 6.13 34.15
N ASN A 89 23.28 6.16 34.85
CA ASN A 89 23.28 6.13 36.31
C ASN A 89 23.52 4.68 36.76
N ASN A 90 24.72 4.39 37.26
CA ASN A 90 25.05 3.11 37.90
C ASN A 90 24.48 3.02 39.32
N ASN A 91 23.18 3.32 39.50
CA ASN A 91 22.49 3.03 40.75
C ASN A 91 21.64 1.78 40.53
N SER A 92 22.17 0.65 41.02
CA SER A 92 21.52 -0.67 41.05
C SER A 92 20.39 -0.74 42.07
N GLU A 93 19.53 0.28 42.12
CA GLU A 93 18.32 0.32 42.95
C GLU A 93 17.24 1.13 42.22
N ASP A 94 16.60 0.54 41.21
CA ASP A 94 15.14 0.57 41.21
C ASP A 94 14.59 -0.69 40.54
N ARG A 95 13.64 -1.30 41.24
CA ARG A 95 13.08 -2.62 40.95
C ARG A 95 11.93 -2.49 39.96
N SER A 96 11.72 -3.58 39.20
CA SER A 96 10.42 -4.05 38.70
C SER A 96 9.56 -3.07 37.89
N ILE A 97 9.54 -3.33 36.57
CA ILE A 97 8.28 -3.50 35.82
C ILE A 97 8.40 -4.78 34.99
#